data_AF-Q1RL11-F1
#
_entry.id   AF-Q1RL11-F1
#
_cell.length_a   1.000
_cell.length_b   1.000
_cell.length_c   1.000
_cell.angle_alpha   90.00
_cell.angle_beta   90.00
_cell.angle_gamma   90.00
#
_symmetry.space_group_name_H-M   'P 1'
#
loop_
_entity.id
_entity.type
_entity.pdbx_description
1 polymer ?
#
loop_
_entity_poly.entity_id
_entity_poly.type
_entity_poly.pdbx_seq_one_letter_code
_entity_poly.pdbx_strand_id
1 'polypeptide(L)'
;MRSRSNSGVRLDYYQRIVHRLILAHQEPVTGLFPASNVNSHAWIRDNVYCILAVWGLSMAYKKIADQDEDRAKCYELEQSCVKLMRGLLMAMMNQKDKVEKFKMTQSPYDSLHAKYSSKNGLPVVDDNEWGHLQIDAVSLYLLILAQMTASGLQIVFSLDEVSFIQNLVFYIESAYSIPDYGIWERGDKTNHGEPELNASSIGMAKAALEAMNELDLFGARGGPASVIHVLADEAHKCQAVLQSMLPRESNSKELDSGLLCVIGFPAFAVDDAQLIHNTKDAILSRLQGKYGCKRFLRDGYRTPKEDPSRLYYERWELRMFENIECEWPLFYCYLILFHAFQSDKRAVEEYASRLEKIMVRSEDGILLVPESYAVPQDLVGFEYQKPGSQVREVVGRCPFLWGQSLFILGRLLQEGFLAVGELDPLNRRLGAQKKPDVVVQVVIIAEDNEIRDKLAEHDLHVQTIAEVAPIEVQPARVLSHLYTYLGRNRKLGLSGRKSRDVGILSTSKLYSLKDRIFAFTPQHIDYEEYYTTRDPDLLASNFTTNLAFLTNNWRHMLGRPTITLMATHYMLGNYPK
;
A
#
# COMPACT_ATOMS: atom_id res chain seq x y z
N MET A 1 43.40 -12.60 -16.65
CA MET A 1 42.05 -12.03 -16.89
C MET A 1 41.13 -13.16 -17.32
N ARG A 2 40.27 -13.67 -16.44
CA ARG A 2 39.21 -14.62 -16.83
C ARG A 2 38.08 -13.82 -17.47
N SER A 3 37.56 -14.23 -18.63
CA SER A 3 36.46 -13.53 -19.30
C SER A 3 35.22 -13.53 -18.40
N ARG A 4 34.64 -12.35 -18.12
CA ARG A 4 33.33 -12.26 -17.46
C ARG A 4 32.28 -13.00 -18.30
N SER A 5 31.31 -13.62 -17.64
CA SER A 5 30.16 -14.22 -18.32
C SER A 5 29.35 -13.13 -19.05
N ASN A 6 28.65 -13.50 -20.13
CA ASN A 6 27.74 -12.59 -20.84
C ASN A 6 26.68 -11.97 -19.90
N SER A 7 26.28 -12.69 -18.85
CA SER A 7 25.37 -12.19 -17.81
C SER A 7 25.96 -11.02 -17.01
N GLY A 8 27.24 -11.08 -16.62
CA GLY A 8 27.92 -10.00 -15.88
C GLY A 8 28.03 -8.72 -16.72
N VAL A 9 28.36 -8.86 -18.01
CA VAL A 9 28.43 -7.70 -18.93
C VAL A 9 27.08 -7.02 -19.09
N ARG A 10 25.99 -7.80 -19.11
CA ARG A 10 24.62 -7.29 -19.24
C ARG A 10 24.14 -6.60 -17.95
N LEU A 11 24.49 -7.10 -16.78
CA LEU A 11 24.23 -6.39 -15.51
C LEU A 11 25.00 -5.08 -15.41
N ASP A 12 26.26 -5.07 -15.83
CA ASP A 12 27.07 -3.84 -15.87
C ASP A 12 26.50 -2.79 -16.85
N TYR A 13 25.70 -3.20 -17.85
CA TYR A 13 24.92 -2.28 -18.68
C TYR A 13 23.77 -1.63 -17.88
N TYR A 14 22.99 -2.43 -17.14
CA TYR A 14 21.92 -1.90 -16.28
C TYR A 14 22.47 -1.01 -15.17
N GLN A 15 23.60 -1.38 -14.56
CA GLN A 15 24.30 -0.54 -13.60
C GLN A 15 24.65 0.82 -14.22
N ARG A 16 25.25 0.85 -15.41
CA ARG A 16 25.59 2.10 -16.09
C ARG A 16 24.35 2.97 -16.35
N ILE A 17 23.23 2.36 -16.75
CA ILE A 17 21.97 3.09 -16.94
C ILE A 17 21.45 3.66 -15.62
N VAL A 18 21.38 2.84 -14.58
CA VAL A 18 20.87 3.25 -13.26
C VAL A 18 21.74 4.35 -12.67
N HIS A 19 23.07 4.23 -12.74
CA HIS A 19 23.96 5.30 -12.26
C HIS A 19 23.75 6.60 -13.02
N ARG A 20 23.65 6.52 -14.35
CA ARG A 20 23.58 7.72 -15.20
C ARG A 20 22.22 8.42 -15.15
N LEU A 21 21.13 7.67 -15.17
CA LEU A 21 19.77 8.22 -15.25
C LEU A 21 19.12 8.45 -13.89
N ILE A 22 19.51 7.68 -12.85
CA ILE A 22 18.87 7.73 -11.54
C ILE A 22 19.86 8.26 -10.51
N LEU A 23 20.91 7.50 -10.16
CA LEU A 23 21.78 7.83 -9.02
C LEU A 23 22.58 9.12 -9.20
N ALA A 24 22.85 9.54 -10.45
CA ALA A 24 23.50 10.82 -10.75
C ALA A 24 22.73 12.03 -10.20
N HIS A 25 21.41 11.89 -9.98
CA HIS A 25 20.55 12.93 -9.44
C HIS A 25 20.24 12.74 -7.94
N GLN A 26 20.81 11.73 -7.28
CA GLN A 26 20.56 11.50 -5.87
C GLN A 26 21.26 12.58 -5.03
N GLU A 27 20.50 13.30 -4.20
CA GLU A 27 21.08 14.32 -3.34
C GLU A 27 22.05 13.70 -2.32
N PRO A 28 23.29 14.21 -2.21
CA PRO A 28 24.34 13.57 -1.42
C PRO A 28 24.12 13.69 0.10
N VAL A 29 23.23 14.55 0.58
CA VAL A 29 22.94 14.69 2.01
C VAL A 29 21.72 13.86 2.39
N THR A 30 20.58 14.13 1.77
CA THR A 30 19.30 13.52 2.12
C THR A 30 19.07 12.16 1.46
N GLY A 31 19.72 11.88 0.32
CA GLY A 31 19.42 10.72 -0.52
C GLY A 31 18.18 10.88 -1.39
N LEU A 32 17.49 12.03 -1.36
CA LEU A 32 16.27 12.28 -2.14
C LEU A 32 16.58 12.61 -3.60
N PHE A 33 15.66 12.27 -4.49
CA PHE A 33 15.66 12.67 -5.89
C PHE A 33 14.80 13.92 -6.10
N PRO A 34 15.34 14.97 -6.75
CA PRO A 34 14.55 16.10 -7.21
C PRO A 34 13.69 15.71 -8.42
N ALA A 35 12.57 16.39 -8.62
CA ALA A 35 11.69 16.15 -9.76
C ALA A 35 12.31 16.57 -11.11
N SER A 36 13.24 17.53 -11.09
CA SER A 36 14.06 17.90 -12.24
C SER A 36 15.32 18.66 -11.80
N ASN A 37 16.24 18.92 -12.74
CA ASN A 37 17.45 19.73 -12.47
C ASN A 37 17.14 21.18 -12.03
N VAL A 38 15.93 21.68 -12.33
CA VAL A 38 15.48 23.03 -11.96
C VAL A 38 14.59 22.97 -10.71
N ASN A 39 13.77 21.93 -10.60
CA ASN A 39 12.83 21.76 -9.50
C ASN A 39 13.40 20.81 -8.45
N SER A 40 13.88 21.40 -7.35
CA SER A 40 14.43 20.67 -6.21
C SER A 40 13.38 19.96 -5.33
N HIS A 41 12.10 19.92 -5.72
CA HIS A 41 11.07 19.22 -4.94
C HIS A 41 11.20 17.70 -5.12
N ALA A 42 11.09 16.97 -4.02
CA ALA A 42 11.10 15.51 -3.93
C ALA A 42 9.73 15.04 -3.46
N TRP A 43 8.97 14.41 -4.35
CA TRP A 43 7.70 13.75 -4.01
C TRP A 43 7.98 12.38 -3.41
N ILE A 44 7.25 12.01 -2.35
CA ILE A 44 7.38 10.70 -1.70
C ILE A 44 7.21 9.58 -2.73
N ARG A 45 6.12 9.62 -3.51
CA ARG A 45 5.77 8.59 -4.49
C ARG A 45 6.83 8.43 -5.58
N ASP A 46 7.20 9.53 -6.26
CA ASP A 46 8.20 9.51 -7.32
C ASP A 46 9.55 8.97 -6.80
N ASN A 47 9.96 9.36 -5.58
CA ASN A 47 11.19 8.88 -4.95
C ASN A 47 11.14 7.38 -4.67
N VAL A 48 10.05 6.88 -4.07
CA VAL A 48 9.88 5.46 -3.75
C VAL A 48 9.84 4.62 -5.02
N TYR A 49 9.11 5.02 -6.06
CA TYR A 49 9.12 4.28 -7.32
C TYR A 49 10.47 4.36 -8.05
N CYS A 50 11.15 5.51 -8.01
CA CYS A 50 12.46 5.67 -8.64
C CYS A 50 13.52 4.74 -8.05
N ILE A 51 13.52 4.56 -6.72
CA ILE A 51 14.52 3.72 -6.05
C ILE A 51 14.32 2.21 -6.29
N LEU A 52 13.13 1.78 -6.76
CA LEU A 52 12.86 0.37 -6.99
C LEU A 52 13.80 -0.27 -8.02
N ALA A 53 14.20 0.44 -9.08
CA ALA A 53 15.19 -0.08 -10.04
C ALA A 53 16.57 -0.29 -9.40
N VAL A 54 16.97 0.60 -8.50
CA VAL A 54 18.23 0.49 -7.74
C VAL A 54 18.16 -0.73 -6.81
N TRP A 55 17.03 -0.89 -6.12
CA TRP A 55 16.79 -2.03 -5.23
C TRP A 55 16.79 -3.36 -6.00
N GLY A 56 16.02 -3.46 -7.09
CA GLY A 56 16.01 -4.66 -7.93
C GLY A 56 17.38 -4.97 -8.53
N LEU A 57 18.13 -3.97 -8.98
CA LEU A 57 19.50 -4.19 -9.45
C LEU A 57 20.43 -4.68 -8.33
N SER A 58 20.30 -4.14 -7.11
CA SER A 58 21.09 -4.58 -5.95
C SER A 58 20.88 -6.07 -5.65
N MET A 59 19.63 -6.55 -5.74
CA MET A 59 19.27 -7.95 -5.53
C MET A 59 19.78 -8.85 -6.67
N ALA A 60 19.73 -8.37 -7.91
CA ALA A 60 20.31 -9.09 -9.04
C ALA A 60 21.82 -9.30 -8.86
N TYR A 61 22.55 -8.28 -8.40
CA TYR A 61 23.97 -8.43 -8.05
C TYR A 61 24.20 -9.36 -6.86
N LYS A 62 23.33 -9.31 -5.83
CA LYS A 62 23.41 -10.17 -4.64
C LYS A 62 23.41 -11.66 -5.00
N LYS A 63 22.66 -12.04 -6.03
CA LYS A 63 22.56 -13.42 -6.53
C LYS A 63 23.81 -13.89 -7.29
N ILE A 64 24.56 -12.98 -7.91
CA ILE A 64 25.68 -13.27 -8.82
C ILE A 64 27.03 -12.85 -8.18
N ALA A 65 27.03 -12.53 -6.89
CA ALA A 65 28.15 -11.97 -6.12
C ALA A 65 29.31 -12.97 -5.86
N ASP A 66 29.81 -13.60 -6.91
CA ASP A 66 30.97 -14.51 -6.93
C ASP A 66 32.30 -13.73 -6.88
N GLN A 67 32.30 -12.45 -7.27
CA GLN A 67 33.47 -11.57 -7.29
C GLN A 67 33.35 -10.44 -6.26
N ASP A 68 34.47 -10.02 -5.68
CA ASP A 68 34.51 -8.92 -4.71
C ASP A 68 34.02 -7.59 -5.30
N GLU A 69 34.25 -7.35 -6.60
CA GLU A 69 33.73 -6.17 -7.30
C GLU A 69 32.20 -6.13 -7.31
N ASP A 70 31.55 -7.28 -7.56
CA ASP A 70 30.08 -7.35 -7.64
C ASP A 70 29.44 -7.21 -6.25
N ARG A 71 30.14 -7.66 -5.20
CA ARG A 71 29.76 -7.41 -3.80
C ARG A 71 29.84 -5.92 -3.45
N ALA A 72 30.91 -5.24 -3.87
CA ALA A 72 31.07 -3.80 -3.64
C ALA A 72 29.95 -3.01 -4.33
N LYS A 73 29.65 -3.32 -5.60
CA LYS A 73 28.54 -2.70 -6.34
C LYS A 73 27.18 -2.95 -5.67
N CYS A 74 26.93 -4.19 -5.26
CA CYS A 74 25.70 -4.54 -4.52
C CYS A 74 25.56 -3.67 -3.26
N TYR A 75 26.63 -3.56 -2.47
CA TYR A 75 26.63 -2.75 -1.26
C TYR A 75 26.34 -1.27 -1.54
N GLU A 76 26.98 -0.67 -2.54
CA GLU A 76 26.73 0.74 -2.92
C GLU A 76 25.27 0.99 -3.33
N LEU A 77 24.68 0.05 -4.10
CA LEU A 77 23.28 0.13 -4.50
C LEU A 77 22.35 -0.01 -3.28
N GLU A 78 22.59 -0.98 -2.40
CA GLU A 78 21.83 -1.15 -1.15
C GLU A 78 21.91 0.11 -0.27
N GLN A 79 23.11 0.70 -0.10
CA GLN A 79 23.27 1.93 0.67
C GLN A 79 22.56 3.13 0.02
N SER A 80 22.53 3.21 -1.30
CA SER A 80 21.77 4.24 -2.02
C SER A 80 20.26 4.12 -1.76
N CYS A 81 19.73 2.88 -1.71
CA CYS A 81 18.35 2.61 -1.31
C CYS A 81 18.06 3.02 0.13
N VAL A 82 18.92 2.58 1.07
CA VAL A 82 18.78 2.91 2.50
C VAL A 82 18.79 4.42 2.69
N LYS A 83 19.70 5.14 2.02
CA LYS A 83 19.82 6.59 2.14
C LYS A 83 18.56 7.32 1.71
N LEU A 84 17.96 6.96 0.57
CA LEU A 84 16.72 7.57 0.11
C LEU A 84 15.55 7.31 1.05
N MET A 85 15.34 6.04 1.44
CA MET A 85 14.23 5.68 2.31
C MET A 85 14.35 6.34 3.67
N ARG A 86 15.57 6.45 4.21
CA ARG A 86 15.85 7.22 5.42
C ARG A 86 15.66 8.72 5.23
N GLY A 87 16.01 9.28 4.08
CA GLY A 87 15.74 10.68 3.74
C GLY A 87 14.25 11.01 3.85
N LEU A 88 13.39 10.16 3.27
CA LEU A 88 11.94 10.29 3.37
C LEU A 88 11.45 10.12 4.82
N LEU A 89 11.98 9.13 5.55
CA LEU A 89 11.66 8.93 6.97
C LEU A 89 11.96 10.19 7.79
N MET A 90 13.13 10.79 7.61
CA MET A 90 13.54 11.99 8.34
C MET A 90 12.66 13.19 7.97
N ALA A 91 12.31 13.35 6.70
CA ALA A 91 11.40 14.39 6.24
C ALA A 91 10.00 14.26 6.89
N MET A 92 9.46 13.04 6.95
CA MET A 92 8.18 12.77 7.63
C MET A 92 8.28 12.92 9.15
N MET A 93 9.37 12.47 9.77
CA MET A 93 9.60 12.61 11.22
C MET A 93 9.71 14.07 11.65
N ASN A 94 10.23 14.96 10.79
CA ASN A 94 10.21 16.40 11.03
C ASN A 94 8.78 16.98 11.06
N GLN A 95 7.79 16.25 10.57
CA GLN A 95 6.36 16.60 10.61
C GLN A 95 5.57 15.74 11.61
N LYS A 96 6.21 15.18 12.64
CA LYS A 96 5.56 14.32 13.65
C LYS A 96 4.33 14.94 14.32
N ASP A 97 4.30 16.26 14.51
CA ASP A 97 3.18 16.96 15.14
C ASP A 97 1.93 16.93 14.24
N LYS A 98 2.11 16.97 12.91
CA LYS A 98 1.04 16.76 11.93
C LYS A 98 0.49 15.34 12.01
N VAL A 99 1.36 14.33 12.06
CA VAL A 99 0.94 12.92 12.23
C VAL A 99 0.11 12.74 13.51
N GLU A 100 0.56 13.32 14.63
CA GLU A 100 -0.18 13.25 15.90
C GLU A 100 -1.56 13.90 15.81
N LYS A 101 -1.66 15.07 15.16
CA LYS A 101 -2.91 15.82 14.99
C LYS A 101 -3.86 15.13 14.01
N PHE A 102 -3.37 14.65 12.87
CA PHE A 102 -4.16 14.01 11.82
C PHE A 102 -4.88 12.75 12.31
N LYS A 103 -4.28 11.95 13.20
CA LYS A 103 -4.94 10.78 13.81
C LYS A 103 -6.27 11.12 14.50
N MET A 104 -6.49 12.38 14.88
CA MET A 104 -7.75 12.85 15.47
C MET A 104 -8.60 13.63 14.46
N THR A 105 -7.99 14.54 13.70
CA THR A 105 -8.73 15.48 12.86
C THR A 105 -9.10 14.91 11.50
N GLN A 106 -8.28 14.01 10.97
CA GLN A 106 -8.39 13.45 9.61
C GLN A 106 -8.56 14.53 8.52
N SER A 107 -8.08 15.75 8.80
CA SER A 107 -8.25 16.91 7.95
C SER A 107 -7.08 17.04 6.97
N PRO A 108 -7.32 17.42 5.70
CA PRO A 108 -6.24 17.69 4.75
C PRO A 108 -5.20 18.69 5.26
N TYR A 109 -5.59 19.69 6.06
CA TYR A 109 -4.69 20.71 6.60
C TYR A 109 -3.69 20.17 7.63
N ASP A 110 -4.06 19.08 8.31
CA ASP A 110 -3.21 18.44 9.31
C ASP A 110 -2.42 17.27 8.73
N SER A 111 -2.58 16.99 7.43
CA SER A 111 -1.90 15.90 6.75
C SER A 111 -0.39 16.13 6.61
N LEU A 112 0.34 15.03 6.42
CA LEU A 112 1.75 15.08 6.01
C LEU A 112 1.87 15.70 4.62
N HIS A 113 2.93 16.47 4.41
CA HIS A 113 3.23 16.96 3.07
C HIS A 113 3.66 15.81 2.16
N ALA A 114 3.08 15.72 0.97
CA ALA A 114 3.47 14.75 -0.06
C ALA A 114 4.82 15.04 -0.76
N LYS A 115 5.36 16.26 -0.61
CA LYS A 115 6.60 16.71 -1.26
C LYS A 115 7.47 17.54 -0.33
N TYR A 116 8.78 17.40 -0.48
CA TYR A 116 9.80 18.06 0.36
C TYR A 116 10.89 18.68 -0.50
N SER A 117 11.77 19.47 0.09
CA SER A 117 13.00 19.87 -0.58
C SER A 117 13.94 18.68 -0.63
N SER A 118 14.38 18.30 -1.82
CA SER A 118 15.41 17.26 -2.00
C SER A 118 16.69 17.58 -1.24
N LYS A 119 17.05 18.85 -1.05
CA LYS A 119 18.32 19.26 -0.44
C LYS A 119 18.37 19.13 1.08
N ASN A 120 17.24 19.35 1.77
CA ASN A 120 17.21 19.41 3.23
C ASN A 120 16.02 18.67 3.88
N GLY A 121 15.09 18.12 3.10
CA GLY A 121 13.93 17.38 3.60
C GLY A 121 12.85 18.23 4.27
N LEU A 122 12.89 19.56 4.10
CA LEU A 122 11.89 20.47 4.69
C LEU A 122 10.69 20.69 3.77
N PRO A 123 9.54 21.16 4.31
CA PRO A 123 8.42 21.68 3.52
C PRO A 123 8.86 22.67 2.44
N VAL A 124 8.23 22.61 1.27
CA VAL A 124 8.52 23.50 0.12
C VAL A 124 7.36 24.40 -0.28
N VAL A 125 6.18 24.15 0.27
CA VAL A 125 4.94 24.91 0.06
C VAL A 125 4.16 24.90 1.37
N ASP A 126 3.23 25.84 1.52
CA ASP A 126 2.38 25.91 2.70
C ASP A 126 1.25 24.86 2.67
N ASP A 127 0.66 24.58 3.84
CA ASP A 127 -0.36 23.55 4.05
C ASP A 127 -1.59 23.66 3.14
N ASN A 128 -1.90 24.87 2.67
CA ASN A 128 -3.09 25.18 1.88
C ASN A 128 -2.80 25.33 0.38
N GLU A 129 -1.52 25.27 -0.02
CA GLU A 129 -1.11 25.57 -1.40
C GLU A 129 -1.05 24.31 -2.28
N TRP A 130 -1.23 23.12 -1.69
CA TRP A 130 -1.11 21.86 -2.41
C TRP A 130 -2.01 20.76 -1.84
N GLY A 131 -2.40 19.83 -2.70
CA GLY A 131 -3.11 18.61 -2.32
C GLY A 131 -2.19 17.63 -1.58
N HIS A 132 -1.84 17.95 -0.33
CA HIS A 132 -0.87 17.20 0.48
C HIS A 132 -1.39 15.86 0.99
N LEU A 133 -2.68 15.76 1.29
CA LEU A 133 -3.29 14.52 1.76
C LEU A 133 -3.30 13.48 0.63
N GLN A 134 -2.25 12.68 0.57
CA GLN A 134 -2.02 11.61 -0.39
C GLN A 134 -1.73 10.33 0.39
N ILE A 135 -2.79 9.56 0.67
CA ILE A 135 -2.69 8.35 1.49
C ILE A 135 -1.93 7.26 0.72
N ASP A 136 -2.07 7.23 -0.62
CA ASP A 136 -1.30 6.36 -1.51
C ASP A 136 0.20 6.51 -1.32
N ALA A 137 0.71 7.74 -1.20
CA ALA A 137 2.15 8.01 -1.12
C ALA A 137 2.78 7.50 0.18
N VAL A 138 2.14 7.76 1.32
CA VAL A 138 2.59 7.26 2.63
C VAL A 138 2.46 5.74 2.70
N SER A 139 1.36 5.20 2.16
CA SER A 139 1.13 3.75 2.11
C SER A 139 2.14 3.03 1.23
N LEU A 140 2.47 3.59 0.06
CA LEU A 140 3.52 3.06 -0.82
C LEU A 140 4.88 3.05 -0.12
N TYR A 141 5.22 4.12 0.60
CA TYR A 141 6.46 4.16 1.40
C TYR A 141 6.50 3.02 2.43
N LEU A 142 5.42 2.81 3.19
CA LEU A 142 5.33 1.74 4.18
C LEU A 142 5.39 0.35 3.53
N LEU A 143 4.68 0.14 2.43
CA LEU A 143 4.70 -1.12 1.68
C LEU A 143 6.11 -1.45 1.19
N ILE A 144 6.81 -0.49 0.57
CA ILE A 144 8.16 -0.72 0.05
C ILE A 144 9.18 -0.82 1.18
N LEU A 145 9.02 -0.08 2.28
CA LEU A 145 9.81 -0.26 3.50
C LEU A 145 9.71 -1.70 4.00
N ALA A 146 8.49 -2.27 4.03
CA ALA A 146 8.26 -3.64 4.43
C ALA A 146 8.95 -4.65 3.50
N GLN A 147 8.77 -4.50 2.19
CA GLN A 147 9.41 -5.39 1.20
C GLN A 147 10.94 -5.29 1.25
N MET A 148 11.52 -4.10 1.35
CA MET A 148 12.96 -3.90 1.47
C MET A 148 13.51 -4.50 2.77
N THR A 149 12.82 -4.32 3.89
CA THR A 149 13.21 -4.90 5.19
C THR A 149 13.16 -6.43 5.13
N ALA A 150 12.11 -7.01 4.55
CA ALA A 150 11.99 -8.45 4.36
C ALA A 150 13.05 -9.03 3.41
N SER A 151 13.54 -8.24 2.43
CA SER A 151 14.68 -8.61 1.58
C SER A 151 16.05 -8.49 2.27
N GLY A 152 16.08 -7.98 3.51
CA GLY A 152 17.27 -7.90 4.36
C GLY A 152 17.94 -6.52 4.41
N LEU A 153 17.36 -5.46 3.81
CA LEU A 153 17.90 -4.11 3.99
C LEU A 153 17.54 -3.57 5.37
N GLN A 154 18.54 -3.05 6.09
CA GLN A 154 18.32 -2.36 7.36
C GLN A 154 18.09 -0.87 7.08
N ILE A 155 16.83 -0.42 7.17
CA ILE A 155 16.46 0.99 6.94
C ILE A 155 16.18 1.73 8.25
N VAL A 156 15.58 1.05 9.23
CA VAL A 156 15.22 1.60 10.55
C VAL A 156 16.31 1.26 11.56
N PHE A 157 16.76 2.26 12.32
CA PHE A 157 17.94 2.18 13.19
C PHE A 157 17.65 2.42 14.67
N SER A 158 16.49 2.95 15.03
CA SER A 158 16.15 3.21 16.44
C SER A 158 14.70 2.91 16.79
N LEU A 159 14.44 2.65 18.07
CA LEU A 159 13.06 2.45 18.57
C LEU A 159 12.21 3.74 18.48
N ASP A 160 12.86 4.90 18.43
CA ASP A 160 12.17 6.17 18.19
C ASP A 160 11.61 6.21 16.75
N GLU A 161 12.39 5.74 15.76
CA GLU A 161 11.95 5.57 14.37
C GLU A 161 10.86 4.48 14.23
N VAL A 162 11.00 3.35 14.94
CA VAL A 162 9.95 2.29 15.01
C VAL A 162 8.64 2.88 15.52
N SER A 163 8.69 3.65 16.61
CA SER A 163 7.51 4.29 17.18
C SER A 163 6.84 5.23 16.18
N PHE A 164 7.63 6.00 15.43
CA PHE A 164 7.11 6.88 14.38
C PHE A 164 6.42 6.09 13.26
N ILE A 165 7.03 5.01 12.77
CA ILE A 165 6.45 4.14 11.74
C ILE A 165 5.15 3.49 12.22
N GLN A 166 5.08 3.07 13.48
CA GLN A 166 3.84 2.59 14.08
C GLN A 166 2.73 3.67 14.09
N ASN A 167 3.08 4.95 14.21
CA ASN A 167 2.12 6.05 14.09
C ASN A 167 1.74 6.35 12.63
N LEU A 168 2.62 6.10 11.66
CA LEU A 168 2.26 6.15 10.24
C LEU A 168 1.26 5.05 9.86
N VAL A 169 1.34 3.88 10.49
CA VAL A 169 0.30 2.84 10.37
C VAL A 169 -1.06 3.37 10.86
N PHE A 170 -1.10 4.00 12.04
CA PHE A 170 -2.33 4.63 12.55
C PHE A 170 -2.80 5.82 11.69
N TYR A 171 -1.88 6.48 11.00
CA TYR A 171 -2.22 7.55 10.05
C TYR A 171 -3.00 7.02 8.84
N ILE A 172 -2.70 5.80 8.37
CA ILE A 172 -3.36 5.19 7.20
C ILE A 172 -4.47 4.19 7.55
N GLU A 173 -4.67 3.84 8.84
CA GLU A 173 -5.60 2.76 9.23
C GLU A 173 -7.05 3.02 8.82
N SER A 174 -7.47 4.28 8.76
CA SER A 174 -8.83 4.68 8.36
C SER A 174 -8.94 5.12 6.89
N ALA A 175 -8.03 4.68 6.02
CA ALA A 175 -8.01 5.07 4.60
C ALA A 175 -9.34 4.78 3.87
N TYR A 176 -10.10 3.77 4.30
CA TYR A 176 -11.39 3.41 3.72
C TYR A 176 -12.48 4.48 3.90
N SER A 177 -12.30 5.45 4.81
CA SER A 177 -13.27 6.49 5.13
C SER A 177 -12.72 7.92 5.02
N ILE A 178 -11.45 8.08 4.63
CA ILE A 178 -10.81 9.40 4.51
C ILE A 178 -10.64 9.73 3.03
N PRO A 179 -11.40 10.70 2.50
CA PRO A 179 -11.16 11.25 1.16
C PRO A 179 -9.78 11.89 1.06
N ASP A 180 -9.08 11.69 -0.05
CA ASP A 180 -7.74 12.23 -0.30
C ASP A 180 -7.61 12.81 -1.72
N TYR A 181 -6.43 13.35 -2.05
CA TYR A 181 -6.16 13.92 -3.38
C TYR A 181 -5.78 12.88 -4.44
N GLY A 182 -5.64 11.61 -4.03
CA GLY A 182 -5.29 10.48 -4.89
C GLY A 182 -3.91 10.58 -5.55
N ILE A 183 -3.59 9.55 -6.34
CA ILE A 183 -2.28 9.37 -6.99
C ILE A 183 -1.90 10.49 -7.97
N TRP A 184 -2.88 11.27 -8.44
CA TRP A 184 -2.69 12.39 -9.37
C TRP A 184 -2.76 13.76 -8.72
N GLU A 185 -2.89 13.83 -7.40
CA GLU A 185 -2.81 15.06 -6.61
C GLU A 185 -3.94 16.06 -6.94
N ARG A 186 -5.13 15.54 -7.25
CA ARG A 186 -6.27 16.32 -7.73
C ARG A 186 -7.53 16.23 -6.88
N GLY A 187 -7.71 15.14 -6.14
CA GLY A 187 -8.98 14.86 -5.50
C GLY A 187 -10.02 14.58 -6.57
N ASP A 188 -10.99 15.46 -6.74
CA ASP A 188 -12.02 15.36 -7.76
C ASP A 188 -11.49 15.57 -9.20
N LYS A 189 -12.27 15.14 -10.20
CA LYS A 189 -11.93 15.21 -11.62
C LYS A 189 -11.74 16.64 -12.14
N THR A 190 -12.41 17.61 -11.53
CA THR A 190 -12.25 19.04 -11.86
C THR A 190 -11.12 19.72 -11.10
N ASN A 191 -10.48 19.04 -10.14
CA ASN A 191 -9.36 19.56 -9.36
C ASN A 191 -9.66 20.90 -8.67
N HIS A 192 -10.86 21.04 -8.10
CA HIS A 192 -11.25 22.23 -7.33
C HIS A 192 -10.73 22.19 -5.87
N GLY A 193 -9.87 21.21 -5.55
CA GLY A 193 -9.35 21.02 -4.21
C GLY A 193 -10.23 20.15 -3.32
N GLU A 194 -11.23 19.48 -3.89
CA GLU A 194 -12.16 18.61 -3.18
C GLU A 194 -11.61 17.17 -3.14
N PRO A 195 -11.23 16.64 -1.97
CA PRO A 195 -10.74 15.27 -1.86
C PRO A 195 -11.87 14.24 -2.07
N GLU A 196 -11.51 13.07 -2.61
CA GLU A 196 -12.44 11.97 -2.86
C GLU A 196 -11.91 10.66 -2.27
N LEU A 197 -12.80 9.69 -2.02
CA LEU A 197 -12.35 8.32 -1.77
C LEU A 197 -11.81 7.73 -3.08
N ASN A 198 -10.50 7.53 -3.12
CA ASN A 198 -9.77 6.99 -4.26
C ASN A 198 -9.43 5.51 -4.01
N ALA A 199 -9.87 4.63 -4.90
CA ALA A 199 -9.61 3.20 -4.83
C ALA A 199 -8.10 2.89 -4.93
N SER A 200 -7.33 3.69 -5.67
CA SER A 200 -5.87 3.61 -5.70
C SER A 200 -5.23 3.79 -4.31
N SER A 201 -5.67 4.80 -3.55
CA SER A 201 -5.23 5.07 -2.19
C SER A 201 -5.64 3.99 -1.20
N ILE A 202 -6.91 3.55 -1.24
CA ILE A 202 -7.45 2.50 -0.35
C ILE A 202 -6.73 1.18 -0.60
N GLY A 203 -6.50 0.82 -1.87
CA GLY A 203 -5.77 -0.39 -2.23
C GLY A 203 -4.33 -0.38 -1.76
N MET A 204 -3.63 0.75 -1.93
CA MET A 204 -2.26 0.89 -1.44
C MET A 204 -2.20 0.84 0.10
N ALA A 205 -3.14 1.48 0.79
CA ALA A 205 -3.25 1.45 2.25
C ALA A 205 -3.50 0.05 2.78
N LYS A 206 -4.45 -0.70 2.19
CA LYS A 206 -4.67 -2.12 2.51
C LYS A 206 -3.36 -2.90 2.40
N ALA A 207 -2.65 -2.73 1.30
CA ALA A 207 -1.41 -3.47 1.07
C ALA A 207 -0.32 -3.13 2.07
N ALA A 208 -0.19 -1.85 2.44
CA ALA A 208 0.73 -1.39 3.46
C ALA A 208 0.38 -1.95 4.85
N LEU A 209 -0.91 -1.88 5.25
CA LEU A 209 -1.39 -2.41 6.53
C LEU A 209 -1.10 -3.90 6.67
N GLU A 210 -1.38 -4.69 5.64
CA GLU A 210 -1.07 -6.11 5.65
C GLU A 210 0.43 -6.41 5.63
N ALA A 211 1.24 -5.64 4.88
CA ALA A 211 2.68 -5.84 4.78
C ALA A 211 3.44 -5.46 6.06
N MET A 212 2.93 -4.48 6.80
CA MET A 212 3.53 -3.99 8.04
C MET A 212 3.13 -4.84 9.25
N ASN A 213 2.05 -5.61 9.18
CA ASN A 213 1.58 -6.41 10.31
C ASN A 213 2.60 -7.50 10.69
N GLU A 214 3.01 -7.51 11.96
CA GLU A 214 3.98 -8.46 12.52
C GLU A 214 5.38 -8.39 11.89
N LEU A 215 5.67 -7.31 11.15
CA LEU A 215 7.00 -7.07 10.59
C LEU A 215 7.95 -6.53 11.66
N ASP A 216 9.11 -7.16 11.81
CA ASP A 216 10.23 -6.61 12.57
C ASP A 216 11.06 -5.63 11.74
N LEU A 217 11.03 -4.35 12.11
CA LEU A 217 11.72 -3.29 11.38
C LEU A 217 13.25 -3.34 11.50
N PHE A 218 13.80 -4.10 12.44
CA PHE A 218 15.24 -4.38 12.52
C PHE A 218 15.62 -5.68 11.80
N GLY A 219 14.66 -6.31 11.10
CA GLY A 219 14.84 -7.58 10.42
C GLY A 219 15.25 -8.69 11.38
N ALA A 220 16.20 -9.53 10.98
CA ALA A 220 16.67 -10.66 11.78
C ALA A 220 17.36 -10.29 13.11
N ARG A 221 17.62 -8.99 13.36
CA ARG A 221 18.31 -8.49 14.57
C ARG A 221 17.36 -7.86 15.58
N GLY A 222 16.08 -7.80 15.29
CA GLY A 222 15.11 -7.15 16.15
C GLY A 222 14.56 -8.03 17.26
N GLY A 223 13.57 -7.49 17.96
CA GLY A 223 12.86 -8.17 19.03
C GLY A 223 11.45 -7.59 19.17
N PRO A 224 10.69 -7.98 20.21
CA PRO A 224 9.29 -7.61 20.34
C PRO A 224 9.00 -6.10 20.30
N ALA A 225 9.99 -5.26 20.67
CA ALA A 225 9.85 -3.80 20.66
C ALA A 225 10.01 -3.15 19.27
N SER A 226 10.57 -3.86 18.28
CA SER A 226 10.76 -3.39 16.90
C SER A 226 9.71 -3.94 15.92
N VAL A 227 8.79 -4.76 16.42
CA VAL A 227 7.67 -5.32 15.66
C VAL A 227 6.54 -4.31 15.53
N ILE A 228 6.03 -4.17 14.31
CA ILE A 228 4.86 -3.34 14.02
C ILE A 228 3.59 -4.18 14.13
N HIS A 229 2.56 -3.60 14.74
CA HIS A 229 1.28 -4.26 14.95
C HIS A 229 0.16 -3.49 14.26
N VAL A 230 -0.69 -4.23 13.55
CA VAL A 230 -1.83 -3.69 12.80
C VAL A 230 -3.08 -4.45 13.23
N LEU A 231 -4.21 -3.76 13.36
CA LEU A 231 -5.48 -4.44 13.58
C LEU A 231 -6.01 -4.98 12.26
N ALA A 232 -6.31 -6.28 12.25
CA ALA A 232 -6.76 -6.97 11.04
C ALA A 232 -8.09 -6.42 10.51
N ASP A 233 -8.92 -5.89 11.41
CA ASP A 233 -10.21 -5.29 11.06
C ASP A 233 -10.06 -4.07 10.14
N GLU A 234 -9.02 -3.25 10.32
CA GLU A 234 -8.83 -2.04 9.50
C GLU A 234 -8.45 -2.39 8.05
N ALA A 235 -7.54 -3.34 7.87
CA ALA A 235 -7.21 -3.87 6.54
C ALA A 235 -8.43 -4.51 5.87
N HIS A 236 -9.28 -5.20 6.63
CA HIS A 236 -10.50 -5.80 6.11
C HIS A 236 -11.56 -4.76 5.69
N LYS A 237 -11.73 -3.66 6.44
CA LYS A 237 -12.61 -2.56 6.02
C LYS A 237 -12.13 -1.95 4.70
N CYS A 238 -10.82 -1.74 4.53
CA CYS A 238 -10.25 -1.33 3.24
C CYS A 238 -10.57 -2.33 2.13
N GLN A 239 -10.48 -3.63 2.39
CA GLN A 239 -10.85 -4.67 1.43
C GLN A 239 -12.33 -4.60 1.02
N ALA A 240 -13.24 -4.47 1.98
CA ALA A 240 -14.67 -4.43 1.72
C ALA A 240 -15.06 -3.22 0.85
N VAL A 241 -14.48 -2.05 1.13
CA VAL A 241 -14.70 -0.85 0.32
C VAL A 241 -14.05 -0.99 -1.06
N LEU A 242 -12.82 -1.52 -1.14
CA LEU A 242 -12.14 -1.72 -2.42
C LEU A 242 -12.91 -2.67 -3.35
N GLN A 243 -13.45 -3.76 -2.80
CA GLN A 243 -14.25 -4.73 -3.56
C GLN A 243 -15.54 -4.12 -4.12
N SER A 244 -16.16 -3.18 -3.41
CA SER A 244 -17.39 -2.52 -3.86
C SER A 244 -17.12 -1.37 -4.84
N MET A 245 -15.94 -0.74 -4.77
CA MET A 245 -15.54 0.35 -5.66
C MET A 245 -15.07 -0.14 -7.02
N LEU A 246 -14.20 -1.16 -7.08
CA LEU A 246 -13.58 -1.57 -8.34
C LEU A 246 -14.62 -2.04 -9.37
N PRO A 247 -14.45 -1.68 -10.67
CA PRO A 247 -13.28 -1.04 -11.28
C PRO A 247 -13.28 0.50 -11.23
N ARG A 248 -14.18 1.14 -10.47
CA ARG A 248 -14.24 2.60 -10.35
C ARG A 248 -13.10 3.11 -9.47
N GLU A 249 -12.51 4.25 -9.84
CA GLU A 249 -11.47 4.90 -9.03
C GLU A 249 -12.07 5.76 -7.91
N SER A 250 -13.00 6.66 -8.24
CA SER A 250 -13.62 7.56 -7.27
C SER A 250 -15.02 7.97 -7.71
N ASN A 251 -15.69 8.84 -6.95
CA ASN A 251 -17.03 9.31 -7.31
C ASN A 251 -17.05 10.03 -8.67
N SER A 252 -16.10 10.92 -8.92
CA SER A 252 -15.97 11.64 -10.20
C SER A 252 -15.17 10.91 -11.27
N LYS A 253 -14.27 9.97 -10.90
CA LYS A 253 -13.44 9.20 -11.85
C LYS A 253 -13.98 7.80 -12.01
N GLU A 254 -14.63 7.57 -13.15
CA GLU A 254 -15.32 6.33 -13.47
C GLU A 254 -14.36 5.14 -13.62
N LEU A 255 -13.10 5.41 -13.97
CA LEU A 255 -12.02 4.45 -14.19
C LEU A 255 -10.68 5.20 -14.23
N ASP A 256 -9.62 4.59 -13.68
CA ASP A 256 -8.25 5.13 -13.70
C ASP A 256 -7.22 4.02 -13.95
N SER A 257 -6.19 4.30 -14.74
CA SER A 257 -5.10 3.36 -15.01
C SER A 257 -4.16 3.16 -13.82
N GLY A 258 -4.16 4.06 -12.84
CA GLY A 258 -3.48 3.94 -11.55
C GLY A 258 -3.92 2.69 -10.77
N LEU A 259 -5.13 2.17 -11.02
CA LEU A 259 -5.61 0.90 -10.45
C LEU A 259 -4.72 -0.30 -10.80
N LEU A 260 -3.90 -0.23 -11.86
CA LEU A 260 -2.90 -1.26 -12.17
C LEU A 260 -1.91 -1.49 -11.03
N CYS A 261 -1.56 -0.45 -10.25
CA CYS A 261 -0.67 -0.58 -9.10
C CYS A 261 -1.34 -1.24 -7.89
N VAL A 262 -2.69 -1.31 -7.88
CA VAL A 262 -3.51 -1.93 -6.84
C VAL A 262 -3.78 -3.40 -7.15
N ILE A 263 -4.22 -3.70 -8.37
CA ILE A 263 -4.55 -5.08 -8.78
C ILE A 263 -3.30 -5.93 -9.09
N GLY A 264 -2.14 -5.28 -9.22
CA GLY A 264 -0.85 -5.91 -9.50
C GLY A 264 0.27 -5.31 -8.66
N PHE A 265 1.49 -5.31 -9.21
CA PHE A 265 2.66 -4.76 -8.55
C PHE A 265 2.55 -3.24 -8.37
N PRO A 266 2.85 -2.68 -7.19
CA PRO A 266 3.43 -3.36 -6.02
C PRO A 266 2.42 -3.87 -4.98
N ALA A 267 1.16 -3.44 -5.02
CA ALA A 267 0.24 -3.62 -3.89
C ALA A 267 -0.33 -5.04 -3.76
N PHE A 268 -0.74 -5.65 -4.88
CA PHE A 268 -1.50 -6.91 -4.92
C PHE A 268 -2.66 -6.92 -3.91
N ALA A 269 -3.43 -5.84 -3.86
CA ALA A 269 -4.40 -5.60 -2.80
C ALA A 269 -5.75 -6.30 -3.02
N VAL A 270 -6.00 -6.84 -4.21
CA VAL A 270 -7.28 -7.47 -4.55
C VAL A 270 -7.13 -8.98 -4.52
N ASP A 271 -8.02 -9.66 -3.81
CA ASP A 271 -7.98 -11.12 -3.64
C ASP A 271 -8.89 -11.87 -4.62
N ASP A 272 -9.82 -11.18 -5.28
CA ASP A 272 -10.73 -11.76 -6.26
C ASP A 272 -10.12 -11.71 -7.67
N ALA A 273 -9.77 -12.88 -8.20
CA ALA A 273 -9.21 -13.04 -9.54
C ALA A 273 -10.13 -12.51 -10.66
N GLN A 274 -11.45 -12.66 -10.52
CA GLN A 274 -12.40 -12.14 -11.51
C GLN A 274 -12.43 -10.61 -11.47
N LEU A 275 -12.42 -10.02 -10.28
CA LEU A 275 -12.38 -8.57 -10.11
C LEU A 275 -11.08 -7.97 -10.67
N ILE A 276 -9.93 -8.62 -10.44
CA ILE A 276 -8.64 -8.25 -11.06
C ILE A 276 -8.77 -8.24 -12.59
N HIS A 277 -9.31 -9.32 -13.16
CA HIS A 277 -9.46 -9.45 -14.61
C HIS A 277 -10.39 -8.37 -15.18
N ASN A 278 -11.57 -8.19 -14.59
CA ASN A 278 -12.55 -7.19 -14.98
C ASN A 278 -11.97 -5.77 -14.92
N THR A 279 -11.21 -5.45 -13.88
CA THR A 279 -10.59 -4.14 -13.70
C THR A 279 -9.53 -3.89 -14.77
N LYS A 280 -8.62 -4.85 -14.99
CA LYS A 280 -7.61 -4.78 -16.03
C LYS A 280 -8.27 -4.60 -17.41
N ASP A 281 -9.26 -5.42 -17.75
CA ASP A 281 -9.92 -5.37 -19.05
C ASP A 281 -10.71 -4.06 -19.26
N ALA A 282 -11.32 -3.51 -18.20
CA ALA A 282 -11.92 -2.18 -18.25
C ALA A 282 -10.89 -1.09 -18.58
N ILE A 283 -9.71 -1.14 -17.94
CA ILE A 283 -8.60 -0.22 -18.22
C ILE A 283 -8.13 -0.35 -19.67
N LEU A 284 -7.87 -1.58 -20.13
CA LEU A 284 -7.37 -1.81 -21.49
C LEU A 284 -8.39 -1.44 -22.57
N SER A 285 -9.68 -1.66 -22.32
CA SER A 285 -10.73 -1.34 -23.30
C SER A 285 -11.04 0.15 -23.42
N ARG A 286 -10.91 0.93 -22.34
CA ARG A 286 -11.34 2.34 -22.32
C ARG A 286 -10.20 3.36 -22.26
N LEU A 287 -9.06 2.99 -21.68
CA LEU A 287 -7.95 3.91 -21.42
C LEU A 287 -6.70 3.61 -22.26
N GLN A 288 -6.54 2.40 -22.79
CA GLN A 288 -5.38 2.06 -23.62
C GLN A 288 -5.42 2.82 -24.96
N GLY A 289 -4.27 3.40 -25.31
CA GLY A 289 -3.99 3.97 -26.62
C GLY A 289 -2.74 3.35 -27.25
N LYS A 290 -2.17 4.05 -28.23
CA LYS A 290 -0.99 3.61 -28.99
C LYS A 290 0.33 3.84 -28.23
N TYR A 291 0.37 4.83 -27.35
CA TYR A 291 1.54 5.30 -26.62
C TYR A 291 1.46 5.00 -25.11
N GLY A 292 0.54 4.13 -24.67
CA GLY A 292 0.35 3.79 -23.27
C GLY A 292 -1.13 3.74 -22.91
N CYS A 293 -1.46 4.17 -21.68
CA CYS A 293 -2.83 4.40 -21.26
C CYS A 293 -3.04 5.85 -20.84
N LYS A 294 -4.25 6.38 -21.01
CA LYS A 294 -4.69 7.62 -20.38
C LYS A 294 -4.74 7.43 -18.86
N ARG A 295 -4.52 8.47 -18.06
CA ARG A 295 -4.65 8.34 -16.59
C ARG A 295 -6.09 8.00 -16.22
N PHE A 296 -7.03 8.82 -16.67
CA PHE A 296 -8.47 8.60 -16.57
C PHE A 296 -9.17 9.29 -17.75
N LEU A 297 -10.46 8.98 -17.97
CA LEU A 297 -11.23 9.60 -19.05
C LEU A 297 -11.39 11.10 -18.82
N ARG A 298 -11.28 11.92 -19.89
CA ARG A 298 -11.43 13.38 -19.83
C ARG A 298 -10.41 14.09 -18.92
N ASP A 299 -9.23 13.50 -18.82
CA ASP A 299 -8.10 14.13 -18.16
C ASP A 299 -7.50 15.23 -19.04
N GLY A 300 -7.51 16.47 -18.52
CA GLY A 300 -6.98 17.64 -19.22
C GLY A 300 -5.48 17.83 -19.12
N TYR A 301 -4.78 17.07 -18.28
CA TYR A 301 -3.38 17.34 -17.99
C TYR A 301 -2.47 17.21 -19.20
N ARG A 302 -1.76 18.32 -19.49
CA ARG A 302 -0.89 18.55 -20.66
C ARG A 302 -1.59 18.38 -22.00
N THR A 303 -2.92 18.39 -22.02
CA THR A 303 -3.63 18.38 -23.29
C THR A 303 -3.48 19.73 -23.99
N PRO A 304 -3.56 19.79 -25.32
CA PRO A 304 -3.45 21.05 -26.08
C PRO A 304 -4.54 22.09 -25.78
N LYS A 305 -5.61 21.67 -25.09
CA LYS A 305 -6.71 22.54 -24.69
C LYS A 305 -6.65 22.94 -23.21
N GLU A 306 -5.66 22.44 -22.47
CA GLU A 306 -5.46 22.81 -21.08
C GLU A 306 -5.05 24.29 -20.98
N ASP A 307 -5.63 25.00 -20.03
CA ASP A 307 -5.12 26.29 -19.60
C ASP A 307 -4.06 26.07 -18.50
N PRO A 308 -2.77 26.28 -18.79
CA PRO A 308 -1.69 26.01 -17.83
C PRO A 308 -1.63 27.04 -16.69
N SER A 309 -2.41 28.14 -16.77
CA SER A 309 -2.42 29.18 -15.74
C SER A 309 -3.28 28.83 -14.51
N ARG A 310 -4.12 27.80 -14.60
CA ARG A 310 -5.01 27.36 -13.53
C ARG A 310 -4.85 25.87 -13.23
N LEU A 311 -5.05 25.49 -11.97
CA LEU A 311 -4.98 24.10 -11.54
C LEU A 311 -6.30 23.34 -11.74
N TYR A 312 -7.43 24.04 -11.66
CA TYR A 312 -8.76 23.45 -11.77
C TYR A 312 -9.33 23.54 -13.19
N TYR A 313 -10.34 22.72 -13.47
CA TYR A 313 -11.08 22.71 -14.73
C TYR A 313 -12.55 23.00 -14.51
N GLU A 314 -13.12 23.79 -15.39
CA GLU A 314 -14.56 23.93 -15.50
C GLU A 314 -15.18 22.66 -16.07
N ARG A 315 -16.44 22.38 -15.69
CA ARG A 315 -17.15 21.15 -16.13
C ARG A 315 -17.27 21.03 -17.66
N TRP A 316 -17.28 22.15 -18.38
CA TRP A 316 -17.33 22.16 -19.84
C TRP A 316 -15.97 21.83 -20.48
N GLU A 317 -14.85 22.17 -19.82
CA GLU A 317 -13.50 21.86 -20.30
C GLU A 317 -13.25 20.35 -20.31
N LEU A 318 -13.80 19.61 -19.34
CA LEU A 318 -13.71 18.15 -19.32
C LEU A 318 -14.22 17.51 -20.63
N ARG A 319 -15.24 18.08 -21.27
CA ARG A 319 -15.74 17.58 -22.56
C ARG A 319 -14.78 17.89 -23.71
N MET A 320 -13.99 18.96 -23.59
CA MET A 320 -12.98 19.29 -24.59
C MET A 320 -11.78 18.36 -24.52
N PHE A 321 -11.47 17.79 -23.35
CA PHE A 321 -10.36 16.84 -23.22
C PHE A 321 -10.68 15.44 -23.76
N GLU A 322 -11.96 15.13 -23.95
CA GLU A 322 -12.40 13.84 -24.48
C GLU A 322 -11.74 13.52 -25.82
N ASN A 323 -11.13 12.33 -25.92
CA ASN A 323 -10.39 11.80 -27.06
C ASN A 323 -8.99 12.40 -27.30
N ILE A 324 -8.64 13.52 -26.67
CA ILE A 324 -7.31 14.14 -26.78
C ILE A 324 -6.45 13.97 -25.52
N GLU A 325 -6.93 13.22 -24.52
CA GLU A 325 -6.23 13.00 -23.25
C GLU A 325 -4.84 12.41 -23.50
N CYS A 326 -3.83 12.87 -22.77
CA CYS A 326 -2.46 12.38 -22.93
C CYS A 326 -2.34 10.88 -22.62
N GLU A 327 -1.50 10.19 -23.37
CA GLU A 327 -1.21 8.77 -23.16
C GLU A 327 0.14 8.60 -22.44
N TRP A 328 0.17 7.77 -21.41
CA TRP A 328 1.31 7.60 -20.53
C TRP A 328 1.97 6.22 -20.72
N PRO A 329 3.22 6.15 -21.19
CA PRO A 329 3.97 4.91 -21.34
C PRO A 329 4.19 4.15 -20.02
N LEU A 330 4.09 4.85 -18.89
CA LEU A 330 4.14 4.29 -17.54
C LEU A 330 3.26 3.04 -17.41
N PHE A 331 2.05 3.06 -17.98
CA PHE A 331 1.12 1.94 -17.84
C PHE A 331 1.50 0.70 -18.65
N TYR A 332 2.27 0.84 -19.73
CA TYR A 332 2.89 -0.32 -20.36
C TYR A 332 3.96 -0.94 -19.45
N CYS A 333 4.69 -0.14 -18.67
CA CYS A 333 5.62 -0.67 -17.67
C CYS A 333 4.88 -1.47 -16.59
N TYR A 334 3.73 -0.95 -16.10
CA TYR A 334 2.87 -1.69 -15.19
C TYR A 334 2.34 -2.99 -15.80
N LEU A 335 1.91 -3.00 -17.05
CA LEU A 335 1.40 -4.20 -17.72
C LEU A 335 2.49 -5.25 -17.94
N ILE A 336 3.73 -4.83 -18.28
CA ILE A 336 4.89 -5.73 -18.35
C ILE A 336 5.10 -6.41 -17.00
N LEU A 337 5.14 -5.64 -15.91
CA LEU A 337 5.29 -6.21 -14.56
C LEU A 337 4.10 -7.11 -14.22
N PHE A 338 2.87 -6.65 -14.45
CA PHE A 338 1.65 -7.42 -14.20
C PHE A 338 1.71 -8.81 -14.84
N HIS A 339 2.06 -8.88 -16.13
CA HIS A 339 2.18 -10.14 -16.86
C HIS A 339 3.42 -10.95 -16.44
N ALA A 340 4.52 -10.31 -16.04
CA ALA A 340 5.69 -11.00 -15.49
C ALA A 340 5.34 -11.74 -14.18
N PHE A 341 4.56 -11.12 -13.29
CA PHE A 341 4.06 -11.76 -12.06
C PHE A 341 3.09 -12.91 -12.34
N GLN A 342 2.38 -12.90 -13.48
CA GLN A 342 1.53 -13.99 -13.94
C GLN A 342 2.28 -15.08 -14.72
N SER A 343 3.60 -14.93 -14.93
CA SER A 343 4.41 -15.80 -15.79
C SER A 343 3.93 -15.86 -17.26
N ASP A 344 3.20 -14.85 -17.73
CA ASP A 344 2.76 -14.74 -19.13
C ASP A 344 3.85 -14.07 -19.99
N LYS A 345 4.79 -14.89 -20.46
CA LYS A 345 5.92 -14.42 -21.29
C LYS A 345 5.48 -13.80 -22.62
N ARG A 346 4.34 -14.22 -23.18
CA ARG A 346 3.87 -13.72 -24.48
C ARG A 346 3.38 -12.28 -24.33
N ALA A 347 2.56 -12.01 -23.32
CA ALA A 347 2.08 -10.66 -23.06
C ALA A 347 3.21 -9.72 -22.63
N VAL A 348 4.19 -10.20 -21.85
CA VAL A 348 5.41 -9.44 -21.51
C VAL A 348 6.14 -8.98 -22.78
N GLU A 349 6.40 -9.89 -23.71
CA GLU A 349 7.10 -9.56 -24.97
C GLU A 349 6.29 -8.58 -25.83
N GLU A 350 4.96 -8.76 -25.89
CA GLU A 350 4.08 -7.88 -26.65
C GLU A 350 4.13 -6.43 -26.13
N TYR A 351 3.94 -6.23 -24.82
CA TYR A 351 3.99 -4.89 -24.24
C TYR A 351 5.41 -4.31 -24.23
N ALA A 352 6.45 -5.13 -24.04
CA ALA A 352 7.84 -4.68 -24.17
C ALA A 352 8.12 -4.16 -25.59
N SER A 353 7.70 -4.87 -26.63
CA SER A 353 7.85 -4.43 -28.02
C SER A 353 7.08 -3.14 -28.32
N ARG A 354 5.86 -2.99 -27.76
CA ARG A 354 5.08 -1.75 -27.89
C ARG A 354 5.76 -0.57 -27.19
N LEU A 355 6.29 -0.77 -25.98
CA LEU A 355 6.99 0.24 -25.22
C LEU A 355 8.29 0.67 -25.92
N GLU A 356 9.11 -0.27 -26.38
CA GLU A 356 10.38 0.03 -27.08
C GLU A 356 10.17 0.87 -28.35
N LYS A 357 9.04 0.73 -29.05
CA LYS A 357 8.70 1.52 -30.25
C LYS A 357 8.39 2.98 -29.95
N ILE A 358 7.91 3.28 -28.75
CA ILE A 358 7.55 4.65 -28.37
C ILE A 358 8.69 5.33 -27.60
N MET A 359 9.50 4.60 -26.84
CA MET A 359 10.63 5.17 -26.09
C MET A 359 11.55 6.06 -26.93
N VAL A 360 12.06 7.12 -26.30
CA VAL A 360 12.98 8.08 -26.92
C VAL A 360 14.41 7.58 -26.81
N ARG A 361 15.18 7.63 -27.90
CA ARG A 361 16.62 7.33 -27.88
C ARG A 361 17.40 8.60 -27.56
N SER A 362 18.19 8.56 -26.49
CA SER A 362 19.19 9.59 -26.21
C SER A 362 20.34 9.55 -27.22
N GLU A 363 21.17 10.60 -27.23
CA GLU A 363 22.35 10.71 -28.10
C GLU A 363 23.32 9.52 -27.94
N ASP A 364 23.43 8.96 -26.73
CA ASP A 364 24.26 7.79 -26.44
C ASP A 364 23.55 6.44 -26.65
N GLY A 365 22.36 6.46 -27.26
CA GLY A 365 21.58 5.26 -27.60
C GLY A 365 20.80 4.63 -26.44
N ILE A 366 20.80 5.24 -25.25
CA ILE A 366 19.98 4.78 -24.11
C ILE A 366 18.50 5.08 -24.38
N LEU A 367 17.64 4.10 -24.15
CA LEU A 367 16.18 4.24 -24.27
C LEU A 367 15.60 4.91 -23.02
N LEU A 368 14.83 5.97 -23.24
CA LEU A 368 14.18 6.80 -22.22
C LEU A 368 12.67 6.63 -22.31
N VAL A 369 12.03 6.38 -21.16
CA VAL A 369 10.57 6.41 -21.01
C VAL A 369 10.14 7.85 -20.78
N PRO A 370 9.37 8.49 -21.69
CA PRO A 370 8.84 9.82 -21.44
C PRO A 370 7.62 9.78 -20.50
N GLU A 371 7.28 10.94 -19.93
CA GLU A 371 6.13 11.13 -19.04
C GLU A 371 4.82 10.86 -19.77
N SER A 372 4.58 11.56 -20.89
CA SER A 372 3.36 11.35 -21.69
C SER A 372 3.50 11.79 -23.15
N TYR A 373 2.48 11.43 -23.94
CA TYR A 373 2.30 11.79 -25.33
C TYR A 373 1.03 12.59 -25.55
N ALA A 374 1.15 13.78 -26.14
CA ALA A 374 0.05 14.68 -26.45
C ALA A 374 -0.17 14.82 -27.97
N VAL A 375 -1.40 15.14 -28.35
CA VAL A 375 -1.74 15.49 -29.74
C VAL A 375 -1.15 16.87 -30.06
N PRO A 376 -0.54 17.11 -31.23
CA PRO A 376 -0.12 18.45 -31.62
C PRO A 376 -1.29 19.44 -31.69
N GLN A 377 -1.07 20.69 -31.27
CA GLN A 377 -2.12 21.72 -31.14
C GLN A 377 -2.93 21.92 -32.42
N ASP A 378 -2.26 21.94 -33.57
CA ASP A 378 -2.79 22.15 -34.90
C ASP A 378 -3.60 20.94 -35.43
N LEU A 379 -3.38 19.75 -34.87
CA LEU A 379 -4.01 18.50 -35.29
C LEU A 379 -5.20 18.07 -34.42
N VAL A 380 -5.49 18.81 -33.34
CA VAL A 380 -6.60 18.54 -32.41
C VAL A 380 -7.95 18.39 -33.12
N GLY A 381 -8.23 19.24 -34.11
CA GLY A 381 -9.48 19.17 -34.87
C GLY A 381 -9.67 17.84 -35.61
N PHE A 382 -8.58 17.27 -36.15
CA PHE A 382 -8.61 15.99 -36.83
C PHE A 382 -8.71 14.81 -35.85
N GLU A 383 -8.05 14.90 -34.69
CA GLU A 383 -8.18 13.87 -33.64
C GLU A 383 -9.63 13.78 -33.12
N TYR A 384 -10.36 14.90 -32.97
CA TYR A 384 -11.77 14.85 -32.60
C TYR A 384 -12.65 14.16 -33.66
N GLN A 385 -12.36 14.37 -34.94
CA GLN A 385 -13.12 13.74 -36.04
C GLN A 385 -12.86 12.23 -36.12
N LYS A 386 -11.61 11.81 -35.86
CA LYS A 386 -11.20 10.41 -35.88
C LYS A 386 -10.22 10.13 -34.73
N PRO A 387 -10.72 9.77 -33.54
CA PRO A 387 -9.88 9.49 -32.37
C PRO A 387 -8.79 8.45 -32.64
N GLY A 388 -7.58 8.68 -32.14
CA GLY A 388 -6.42 7.81 -32.33
C GLY A 388 -5.79 7.88 -33.72
N SER A 389 -6.12 8.88 -34.54
CA SER A 389 -5.58 9.02 -35.89
C SER A 389 -4.27 9.79 -35.95
N GLN A 390 -4.05 10.71 -35.00
CA GLN A 390 -2.89 11.59 -35.03
C GLN A 390 -1.65 10.95 -34.41
N VAL A 391 -0.48 11.31 -34.94
CA VAL A 391 0.81 11.04 -34.28
C VAL A 391 0.96 12.00 -33.12
N ARG A 392 1.36 11.49 -31.96
CA ARG A 392 1.49 12.27 -30.73
C ARG A 392 2.96 12.59 -30.47
N GLU A 393 3.19 13.73 -29.86
CA GLU A 393 4.52 14.21 -29.48
C GLU A 393 4.78 14.02 -27.99
N VAL A 394 6.07 13.87 -27.63
CA VAL A 394 6.49 13.73 -26.24
C VAL A 394 6.28 15.05 -25.51
N VAL A 395 5.60 15.00 -24.37
CA VAL A 395 5.43 16.15 -23.48
C VAL A 395 5.78 15.78 -22.04
N GLY A 396 6.17 16.77 -21.25
CA GLY A 396 6.62 16.55 -19.87
C GLY A 396 8.06 16.08 -19.77
N ARG A 397 8.37 15.32 -18.73
CA ARG A 397 9.73 14.85 -18.40
C ARG A 397 10.17 13.70 -19.31
N CYS A 398 11.43 13.72 -19.74
CA CYS A 398 12.06 12.60 -20.46
C CYS A 398 13.54 12.52 -20.08
N PRO A 399 13.99 11.49 -19.33
CA PRO A 399 13.18 10.38 -18.83
C PRO A 399 12.24 10.80 -17.69
N PHE A 400 11.11 10.13 -17.61
CA PHE A 400 10.26 10.13 -16.43
C PHE A 400 10.70 9.00 -15.50
N LEU A 401 11.32 9.36 -14.37
CA LEU A 401 12.06 8.41 -13.51
C LEU A 401 11.20 7.29 -12.92
N TRP A 402 9.92 7.53 -12.63
CA TRP A 402 9.00 6.48 -12.21
C TRP A 402 8.83 5.42 -13.31
N GLY A 403 8.48 5.85 -14.53
CA GLY A 403 8.37 4.94 -15.68
C GLY A 403 9.68 4.25 -16.01
N GLN A 404 10.80 4.99 -15.99
CA GLN A 404 12.14 4.46 -16.26
C GLN A 404 12.53 3.36 -15.26
N SER A 405 12.22 3.56 -13.98
CA SER A 405 12.52 2.60 -12.92
C SER A 405 11.74 1.28 -13.13
N LEU A 406 10.43 1.37 -13.37
CA LEU A 406 9.61 0.19 -13.62
C LEU A 406 10.01 -0.53 -14.92
N PHE A 407 10.42 0.20 -15.95
CA PHE A 407 10.97 -0.38 -17.18
C PHE A 407 12.24 -1.21 -16.89
N ILE A 408 13.20 -0.66 -16.14
CA ILE A 408 14.43 -1.37 -15.78
C ILE A 408 14.10 -2.64 -14.98
N LEU A 409 13.19 -2.56 -14.01
CA LEU A 409 12.71 -3.75 -13.28
C LEU A 409 12.09 -4.80 -14.19
N GLY A 410 11.21 -4.38 -15.10
CA GLY A 410 10.59 -5.28 -16.09
C GLY A 410 11.63 -6.00 -16.95
N ARG A 411 12.70 -5.29 -17.37
CA ARG A 411 13.81 -5.89 -18.10
C ARG A 411 14.64 -6.87 -17.28
N LEU A 412 14.92 -6.54 -16.01
CA LEU A 412 15.63 -7.46 -15.11
C LEU A 412 14.85 -8.77 -14.88
N LEU A 413 13.51 -8.70 -14.81
CA LEU A 413 12.65 -9.88 -14.76
C LEU A 413 12.62 -10.65 -16.09
N GLN A 414 12.43 -9.94 -17.22
CA GLN A 414 12.35 -10.54 -18.56
C GLN A 414 13.65 -11.29 -18.93
N GLU A 415 14.81 -10.73 -18.56
CA GLU A 415 16.13 -11.32 -18.79
C GLU A 415 16.54 -12.34 -17.71
N GLY A 416 15.70 -12.58 -16.70
CA GLY A 416 15.91 -13.62 -15.68
C GLY A 416 16.96 -13.29 -14.61
N PHE A 417 17.39 -12.02 -14.52
CA PHE A 417 18.27 -11.55 -13.45
C PHE A 417 17.54 -11.50 -12.10
N LEU A 418 16.23 -11.25 -12.13
CA LEU A 418 15.35 -11.28 -10.98
C LEU A 418 14.23 -12.30 -11.15
N ALA A 419 13.83 -12.91 -10.04
CA ALA A 419 12.59 -13.64 -9.89
C ALA A 419 11.52 -12.76 -9.23
N VAL A 420 10.25 -13.02 -9.53
CA VAL A 420 9.13 -12.24 -9.00
C VAL A 420 9.01 -12.29 -7.48
N GLY A 421 9.43 -13.41 -6.86
CA GLY A 421 9.47 -13.55 -5.40
C GLY A 421 10.55 -12.72 -4.72
N GLU A 422 11.57 -12.28 -5.46
CA GLU A 422 12.60 -11.38 -4.92
C GLU A 422 12.03 -9.96 -4.79
N LEU A 423 11.17 -9.51 -5.71
CA LEU A 423 10.50 -8.20 -5.64
C LEU A 423 9.25 -8.19 -4.72
N ASP A 424 8.79 -9.37 -4.30
CA ASP A 424 7.67 -9.56 -3.37
C ASP A 424 8.02 -10.64 -2.32
N PRO A 425 9.02 -10.38 -1.45
CA PRO A 425 9.45 -11.32 -0.40
C PRO A 425 8.34 -11.64 0.60
N LEU A 426 7.35 -10.75 0.78
CA LEU A 426 6.18 -10.98 1.63
C LEU A 426 5.08 -11.82 0.95
N ASN A 427 5.30 -12.25 -0.30
CA ASN A 427 4.40 -13.12 -1.07
C ASN A 427 2.96 -12.60 -1.21
N ARG A 428 2.79 -11.28 -1.26
CA ARG A 428 1.48 -10.63 -1.40
C ARG A 428 0.76 -11.05 -2.68
N ARG A 429 1.50 -11.33 -3.77
CA ARG A 429 0.93 -11.82 -5.04
C ARG A 429 0.10 -13.10 -4.90
N LEU A 430 0.31 -13.87 -3.83
CA LEU A 430 -0.40 -15.11 -3.57
C LEU A 430 -1.76 -14.88 -2.86
N GLY A 431 -2.12 -13.63 -2.56
CA GLY A 431 -3.38 -13.28 -1.89
C GLY A 431 -4.64 -13.79 -2.60
N ALA A 432 -4.62 -13.82 -3.93
CA ALA A 432 -5.72 -14.33 -4.76
C ALA A 432 -5.78 -15.86 -4.89
N GLN A 433 -4.82 -16.60 -4.31
CA GLN A 433 -4.85 -18.06 -4.34
C GLN A 433 -5.91 -18.62 -3.39
N LYS A 434 -6.56 -19.72 -3.80
CA LYS A 434 -7.56 -20.40 -2.97
C LYS A 434 -6.88 -20.97 -1.73
N LYS A 435 -7.34 -20.52 -0.56
CA LYS A 435 -6.87 -20.97 0.77
C LYS A 435 -7.77 -22.10 1.31
N PRO A 436 -7.29 -22.92 2.24
CA PRO A 436 -8.08 -23.99 2.85
C PRO A 436 -9.29 -23.43 3.62
N ASP A 437 -10.29 -24.27 3.84
CA ASP A 437 -11.50 -23.89 4.57
C ASP A 437 -11.16 -23.49 6.02
N VAL A 438 -11.77 -22.39 6.47
CA VAL A 438 -11.57 -21.83 7.81
C VAL A 438 -12.48 -22.58 8.79
N VAL A 439 -11.90 -23.14 9.85
CA VAL A 439 -12.64 -23.71 10.97
C VAL A 439 -12.63 -22.71 12.13
N VAL A 440 -13.78 -22.13 12.42
CA VAL A 440 -13.95 -21.25 13.58
C VAL A 440 -14.11 -22.09 14.84
N GLN A 441 -13.26 -21.82 15.84
CA GLN A 441 -13.31 -22.45 17.15
C GLN A 441 -14.21 -21.64 18.07
N VAL A 442 -15.17 -22.30 18.70
CA VAL A 442 -16.05 -21.69 19.71
C VAL A 442 -15.70 -22.28 21.06
N VAL A 443 -15.39 -21.41 22.02
CA VAL A 443 -15.05 -21.78 23.40
C VAL A 443 -16.06 -21.14 24.33
N ILE A 444 -16.80 -21.97 25.06
CA ILE A 444 -17.74 -21.52 26.09
C ILE A 444 -17.07 -21.69 27.45
N ILE A 445 -17.09 -20.63 28.25
CA ILE A 445 -16.42 -20.56 29.56
C ILE A 445 -17.46 -20.15 30.59
N ALA A 446 -17.53 -20.88 31.70
CA ALA A 446 -18.43 -20.52 32.79
C ALA A 446 -17.85 -19.37 33.63
N GLU A 447 -18.70 -18.43 34.00
CA GLU A 447 -18.37 -17.35 34.95
C GLU A 447 -17.90 -17.92 36.30
N ASP A 448 -18.58 -18.95 36.81
CA ASP A 448 -18.25 -19.63 38.06
C ASP A 448 -18.65 -21.12 38.04
N ASN A 449 -18.41 -21.79 39.18
CA ASN A 449 -18.74 -23.21 39.35
C ASN A 449 -20.25 -23.48 39.28
N GLU A 450 -21.11 -22.53 39.69
CA GLU A 450 -22.56 -22.73 39.66
C GLU A 450 -23.06 -22.79 38.21
N ILE A 451 -22.58 -21.88 37.36
CA ILE A 451 -22.92 -21.90 35.93
C ILE A 451 -22.33 -23.11 35.22
N ARG A 452 -21.10 -23.50 35.58
CA ARG A 452 -20.47 -24.72 35.05
C ARG A 452 -21.34 -25.95 35.34
N ASP A 453 -21.81 -26.08 36.58
CA ASP A 453 -22.59 -27.24 37.01
C ASP A 453 -23.98 -27.24 36.34
N LYS A 454 -24.64 -26.08 36.17
CA LYS A 454 -25.89 -25.95 35.39
C LYS A 454 -25.72 -26.33 33.93
N LEU A 455 -24.62 -25.95 33.28
CA LEU A 455 -24.35 -26.35 31.90
C LEU A 455 -24.07 -27.85 31.78
N ALA A 456 -23.43 -28.45 32.80
CA ALA A 456 -23.20 -29.88 32.84
C ALA A 456 -24.50 -30.70 32.93
N GLU A 457 -25.58 -30.17 33.54
CA GLU A 457 -26.92 -30.80 33.52
C GLU A 457 -27.50 -30.94 32.10
N HIS A 458 -27.01 -30.15 31.15
CA HIS A 458 -27.39 -30.18 29.73
C HIS A 458 -26.33 -30.87 28.83
N ASP A 459 -25.46 -31.71 29.40
CA ASP A 459 -24.35 -32.39 28.71
C ASP A 459 -23.32 -31.40 28.08
N LEU A 460 -23.27 -30.16 28.55
CA LEU A 460 -22.28 -29.15 28.11
C LEU A 460 -21.14 -29.04 29.13
N HIS A 461 -20.04 -29.73 28.86
CA HIS A 461 -18.83 -29.65 29.70
C HIS A 461 -18.02 -28.40 29.36
N VAL A 462 -18.01 -27.44 30.27
CA VAL A 462 -17.25 -26.19 30.16
C VAL A 462 -16.27 -26.03 31.32
N GLN A 463 -15.28 -25.15 31.14
CA GLN A 463 -14.31 -24.79 32.18
C GLN A 463 -14.62 -23.38 32.71
N THR A 464 -14.25 -23.10 33.95
CA THR A 464 -14.25 -21.74 34.52
C THR A 464 -13.01 -20.97 34.13
N ILE A 465 -13.01 -19.64 34.25
CA ILE A 465 -11.84 -18.79 33.95
C ILE A 465 -10.58 -19.24 34.71
N ALA A 466 -10.73 -19.71 35.96
CA ALA A 466 -9.62 -20.19 36.78
C ALA A 466 -9.03 -21.53 36.28
N GLU A 467 -9.84 -22.37 35.63
CA GLU A 467 -9.44 -23.69 35.15
C GLU A 467 -8.75 -23.66 33.77
N VAL A 468 -8.87 -22.55 33.02
CA VAL A 468 -8.28 -22.39 31.67
C VAL A 468 -6.84 -21.83 31.73
N ALA A 469 -6.26 -21.69 32.92
CA ALA A 469 -4.86 -21.29 33.10
C ALA A 469 -3.92 -22.20 32.27
N PRO A 470 -2.95 -21.63 31.52
CA PRO A 470 -2.39 -20.28 31.64
C PRO A 470 -3.05 -19.21 30.74
N ILE A 471 -4.19 -19.48 30.10
CA ILE A 471 -4.86 -18.52 29.22
C ILE A 471 -5.76 -17.59 30.05
N GLU A 472 -5.51 -16.29 29.96
CA GLU A 472 -6.35 -15.26 30.57
C GLU A 472 -7.37 -14.74 29.57
N VAL A 473 -8.65 -14.84 29.92
CA VAL A 473 -9.75 -14.33 29.10
C VAL A 473 -10.11 -12.94 29.58
N GLN A 474 -10.06 -11.96 28.68
CA GLN A 474 -10.30 -10.55 28.98
C GLN A 474 -11.33 -9.96 28.01
N PRO A 475 -12.03 -8.87 28.36
CA PRO A 475 -12.92 -8.20 27.42
C PRO A 475 -12.14 -7.40 26.36
N ALA A 476 -12.74 -7.18 25.19
CA ALA A 476 -12.13 -6.45 24.06
C ALA A 476 -11.59 -5.06 24.43
N ARG A 477 -12.20 -4.38 25.42
CA ARG A 477 -11.73 -3.08 25.95
C ARG A 477 -10.29 -3.11 26.47
N VAL A 478 -9.85 -4.24 27.03
CA VAL A 478 -8.47 -4.40 27.52
C VAL A 478 -7.52 -4.45 26.34
N LEU A 479 -7.87 -5.18 25.27
CA LEU A 479 -7.10 -5.22 24.03
C LEU A 479 -7.00 -3.81 23.41
N SER A 480 -8.12 -3.09 23.35
CA SER A 480 -8.16 -1.70 22.91
C SER A 480 -7.18 -0.81 23.68
N HIS A 481 -7.21 -0.89 25.02
CA HIS A 481 -6.30 -0.13 25.87
C HIS A 481 -4.84 -0.53 25.67
N LEU A 482 -4.53 -1.81 25.49
CA LEU A 482 -3.17 -2.28 25.17
C LEU A 482 -2.66 -1.67 23.85
N TYR A 483 -3.50 -1.63 22.81
CA TYR A 483 -3.14 -1.04 21.53
C TYR A 483 -2.86 0.46 21.61
N THR A 484 -3.41 1.19 22.59
CA THR A 484 -3.09 2.63 22.78
C THR A 484 -1.62 2.88 23.16
N TYR A 485 -0.94 1.90 23.76
CA TYR A 485 0.48 2.02 24.11
C TYR A 485 1.42 1.85 22.91
N LEU A 486 0.94 1.22 21.83
CA LEU A 486 1.71 1.03 20.62
C LEU A 486 2.03 2.38 19.97
N GLY A 487 3.28 2.59 19.58
CA GLY A 487 3.74 3.84 18.98
C GLY A 487 3.85 5.02 19.95
N ARG A 488 3.55 4.85 21.25
CA ARG A 488 3.72 5.93 22.23
C ARG A 488 5.19 6.27 22.38
N ASN A 489 5.55 7.53 22.14
CA ASN A 489 6.92 8.01 22.25
C ASN A 489 6.97 9.43 22.83
N ARG A 490 7.50 9.55 24.06
CA ARG A 490 7.57 10.84 24.76
C ARG A 490 8.56 11.82 24.11
N LYS A 491 9.66 11.35 23.53
CA LYS A 491 10.66 12.22 22.87
C LYS A 491 10.11 12.83 21.59
N LEU A 492 9.26 12.08 20.89
CA LEU A 492 8.62 12.52 19.65
C LEU A 492 7.26 13.20 19.88
N GLY A 493 6.72 13.22 21.10
CA GLY A 493 5.40 13.77 21.39
C GLY A 493 4.24 12.91 20.88
N LEU A 494 4.50 11.64 20.52
CA LEU A 494 3.52 10.73 19.95
C LEU A 494 2.77 9.98 21.05
N SER A 495 1.44 10.01 20.99
CA SER A 495 0.60 9.38 22.03
C SER A 495 0.28 7.91 21.76
N GLY A 496 0.54 7.41 20.55
CA GLY A 496 0.14 6.07 20.10
C GLY A 496 -1.23 6.04 19.40
N ARG A 497 -1.91 4.88 19.40
CA ARG A 497 -3.21 4.72 18.75
C ARG A 497 -4.29 5.51 19.50
N LYS A 498 -5.11 6.26 18.75
CA LYS A 498 -6.23 7.06 19.30
C LYS A 498 -7.56 6.32 19.29
N SER A 499 -7.82 5.55 18.23
CA SER A 499 -9.03 4.74 18.13
C SER A 499 -9.05 3.65 19.20
N ARG A 500 -10.22 3.49 19.83
CA ARG A 500 -10.49 2.44 20.82
C ARG A 500 -11.27 1.28 20.24
N ASP A 501 -11.65 1.35 18.98
CA ASP A 501 -12.44 0.29 18.35
C ASP A 501 -11.55 -0.90 18.04
N VAL A 502 -12.05 -2.09 18.37
CA VAL A 502 -11.41 -3.37 18.09
C VAL A 502 -12.49 -4.32 17.58
N GLY A 503 -12.34 -4.79 16.35
CA GLY A 503 -13.31 -5.67 15.73
C GLY A 503 -13.06 -7.14 16.03
N ILE A 504 -13.96 -7.97 15.50
CA ILE A 504 -13.97 -9.41 15.76
C ILE A 504 -12.74 -10.15 15.21
N LEU A 505 -12.11 -9.65 14.14
CA LEU A 505 -10.90 -10.29 13.61
C LEU A 505 -9.76 -10.20 14.62
N SER A 506 -9.65 -9.07 15.31
CA SER A 506 -8.62 -8.86 16.32
C SER A 506 -8.94 -9.56 17.64
N THR A 507 -10.21 -9.62 18.07
CA THR A 507 -10.56 -10.33 19.31
C THR A 507 -10.47 -11.85 19.18
N SER A 508 -10.63 -12.39 17.96
CA SER A 508 -10.64 -13.84 17.73
C SER A 508 -9.23 -14.46 17.61
N LYS A 509 -8.19 -13.72 18.00
CA LYS A 509 -6.78 -14.15 18.05
C LYS A 509 -6.36 -14.43 19.50
N LEU A 510 -5.40 -15.33 19.66
CA LEU A 510 -4.67 -15.49 20.90
C LEU A 510 -3.42 -14.60 20.88
N TYR A 511 -3.17 -13.89 21.98
CA TYR A 511 -2.05 -12.98 22.12
C TYR A 511 -1.08 -13.52 23.16
N SER A 512 0.21 -13.54 22.84
CA SER A 512 1.23 -13.85 23.85
C SER A 512 1.82 -12.54 24.38
N LEU A 513 1.71 -12.32 25.68
CA LEU A 513 2.32 -11.18 26.37
C LEU A 513 3.17 -11.71 27.53
N LYS A 514 4.50 -11.70 27.34
CA LYS A 514 5.48 -12.36 28.21
C LYS A 514 5.18 -13.87 28.29
N ASP A 515 4.98 -14.41 29.49
CA ASP A 515 4.73 -15.84 29.72
C ASP A 515 3.23 -16.17 29.85
N ARG A 516 2.35 -15.24 29.46
CA ARG A 516 0.89 -15.39 29.55
C ARG A 516 0.25 -15.30 28.17
N ILE A 517 -0.79 -16.11 27.97
CA ILE A 517 -1.61 -16.11 26.76
C ILE A 517 -2.91 -15.39 27.09
N PHE A 518 -3.32 -14.46 26.24
CA PHE A 518 -4.56 -13.72 26.36
C PHE A 518 -5.52 -14.11 25.25
N ALA A 519 -6.77 -14.36 25.62
CA ALA A 519 -7.90 -14.47 24.71
C ALA A 519 -8.87 -13.32 24.99
N PHE A 520 -9.54 -12.80 23.96
CA PHE A 520 -10.43 -11.67 24.11
C PHE A 520 -11.87 -11.98 23.70
N THR A 521 -12.81 -11.74 24.61
CA THR A 521 -14.24 -11.85 24.31
C THR A 521 -14.65 -10.73 23.36
N PRO A 522 -15.33 -11.03 22.23
CA PRO A 522 -15.76 -10.01 21.28
C PRO A 522 -16.64 -8.92 21.91
N GLN A 523 -16.46 -7.68 21.48
CA GLN A 523 -17.11 -6.50 22.07
C GLN A 523 -18.65 -6.59 22.08
N HIS A 524 -19.27 -7.13 21.02
CA HIS A 524 -20.73 -7.29 20.95
C HIS A 524 -21.30 -8.41 21.84
N ILE A 525 -20.44 -9.16 22.52
CA ILE A 525 -20.77 -10.23 23.47
C ILE A 525 -20.37 -9.77 24.89
N ASP A 526 -19.80 -8.58 25.05
CA ASP A 526 -19.45 -8.02 26.35
C ASP A 526 -20.71 -7.50 27.06
N TYR A 527 -21.05 -8.20 28.15
CA TYR A 527 -22.24 -7.97 28.96
C TYR A 527 -22.22 -6.65 29.73
N GLU A 528 -21.03 -6.09 30.01
CA GLU A 528 -20.92 -4.86 30.80
C GLU A 528 -21.35 -3.60 30.02
N GLU A 529 -21.34 -3.64 28.69
CA GLU A 529 -21.52 -2.44 27.86
C GLU A 529 -22.72 -2.54 26.89
N TYR A 530 -23.06 -3.74 26.39
CA TYR A 530 -24.11 -3.91 25.39
C TYR A 530 -25.37 -4.55 25.95
N TYR A 531 -26.44 -3.76 26.11
CA TYR A 531 -27.75 -4.25 26.54
C TYR A 531 -28.38 -5.23 25.54
N THR A 532 -27.95 -5.26 24.27
CA THR A 532 -28.45 -6.18 23.24
C THR A 532 -28.08 -7.64 23.52
N THR A 533 -27.06 -7.89 24.33
CA THR A 533 -26.70 -9.24 24.81
C THR A 533 -27.73 -9.81 25.80
N ARG A 534 -28.64 -8.96 26.29
CA ARG A 534 -29.69 -9.37 27.22
C ARG A 534 -30.87 -10.09 26.56
N ASP A 535 -30.99 -9.99 25.25
CA ASP A 535 -31.95 -10.73 24.43
C ASP A 535 -31.24 -11.97 23.87
N PRO A 536 -31.60 -13.19 24.33
CA PRO A 536 -30.96 -14.43 23.86
C PRO A 536 -31.09 -14.66 22.36
N ASP A 537 -32.20 -14.26 21.74
CA ASP A 537 -32.44 -14.45 20.31
C ASP A 537 -31.53 -13.52 19.50
N LEU A 538 -31.42 -12.26 19.93
CA LEU A 538 -30.51 -11.29 19.32
C LEU A 538 -29.04 -11.68 19.51
N LEU A 539 -28.67 -12.18 20.69
CA LEU A 539 -27.33 -12.70 20.96
C LEU A 539 -26.98 -13.87 20.03
N ALA A 540 -27.87 -14.85 19.90
CA ALA A 540 -27.68 -16.00 19.02
C ALA A 540 -27.56 -15.59 17.54
N SER A 541 -28.38 -14.63 17.11
CA SER A 541 -28.31 -14.04 15.77
C SER A 541 -26.96 -13.35 15.52
N ASN A 542 -26.54 -12.45 16.41
CA ASN A 542 -25.25 -11.75 16.33
C ASN A 542 -24.07 -12.73 16.33
N PHE A 543 -24.14 -13.77 17.17
CA PHE A 543 -23.13 -14.82 17.22
C PHE A 543 -23.03 -15.58 15.89
N THR A 544 -24.17 -15.93 15.29
CA THR A 544 -24.23 -16.59 13.98
C THR A 544 -23.64 -15.70 12.87
N THR A 545 -23.97 -14.40 12.87
CA THR A 545 -23.38 -13.42 11.94
C THR A 545 -21.87 -13.33 12.11
N ASN A 546 -21.38 -13.30 13.34
CA ASN A 546 -19.96 -13.28 13.68
C ASN A 546 -19.21 -14.53 13.20
N LEU A 547 -19.79 -15.71 13.36
CA LEU A 547 -19.24 -16.97 12.83
C LEU A 547 -19.16 -16.95 11.30
N ALA A 548 -20.22 -16.51 10.63
CA ALA A 548 -20.24 -16.40 9.17
C ALA A 548 -19.19 -15.38 8.68
N PHE A 549 -19.06 -14.25 9.38
CA PHE A 549 -18.06 -13.23 9.08
C PHE A 549 -16.63 -13.79 9.21
N LEU A 550 -16.28 -14.47 10.31
CA LEU A 550 -14.94 -15.05 10.49
C LEU A 550 -14.65 -16.12 9.44
N THR A 551 -15.61 -17.00 9.15
CA THR A 551 -15.45 -18.06 8.14
C THR A 551 -15.08 -17.49 6.77
N ASN A 552 -15.69 -16.36 6.39
CA ASN A 552 -15.44 -15.73 5.11
C ASN A 552 -14.17 -14.86 5.08
N ASN A 553 -13.81 -14.24 6.20
CA ASN A 553 -12.82 -13.16 6.25
C ASN A 553 -11.51 -13.50 6.95
N TRP A 554 -11.36 -14.68 7.56
CA TRP A 554 -10.10 -15.12 8.21
C TRP A 554 -8.99 -15.55 7.23
N ARG A 555 -9.15 -15.30 5.92
CA ARG A 555 -8.27 -15.84 4.88
C ARG A 555 -6.82 -15.36 4.99
N HIS A 556 -6.56 -14.17 5.51
CA HIS A 556 -5.22 -13.55 5.54
C HIS A 556 -4.49 -13.68 6.87
N MET A 557 -5.06 -14.43 7.82
CA MET A 557 -4.48 -14.63 9.14
C MET A 557 -4.07 -16.08 9.35
N LEU A 558 -2.99 -16.28 10.10
CA LEU A 558 -2.49 -17.60 10.45
C LEU A 558 -3.30 -18.18 11.61
N GLY A 559 -3.43 -19.51 11.64
CA GLY A 559 -4.16 -20.23 12.67
C GLY A 559 -5.67 -20.20 12.49
N ARG A 560 -6.38 -20.71 13.50
CA ARG A 560 -7.84 -20.80 13.50
C ARG A 560 -8.43 -19.67 14.36
N PRO A 561 -9.48 -18.98 13.89
CA PRO A 561 -10.15 -17.99 14.72
C PRO A 561 -10.78 -18.67 15.92
N THR A 562 -10.58 -18.11 17.11
CA THR A 562 -11.18 -18.60 18.34
C THR A 562 -12.07 -17.52 18.95
N ILE A 563 -13.37 -17.79 19.05
CA ILE A 563 -14.30 -16.94 19.78
C ILE A 563 -14.51 -17.50 21.18
N THR A 564 -14.32 -16.66 22.19
CA THR A 564 -14.69 -16.96 23.58
C THR A 564 -16.06 -16.37 23.90
N LEU A 565 -16.92 -17.18 24.51
CA LEU A 565 -18.22 -16.81 25.04
C LEU A 565 -18.24 -17.11 26.54
N MET A 566 -18.47 -16.09 27.36
CA MET A 566 -18.62 -16.28 28.80
C MET A 566 -20.09 -16.52 29.14
N ALA A 567 -20.42 -17.73 29.59
CA ALA A 567 -21.74 -18.06 30.13
C ALA A 567 -21.87 -17.47 31.54
N THR A 568 -22.84 -16.58 31.71
CA THR A 568 -23.07 -15.84 32.97
C THR A 568 -24.38 -16.22 33.62
N HIS A 569 -24.54 -15.86 34.89
CA HIS A 569 -25.83 -15.95 35.59
C HIS A 569 -26.95 -15.21 34.90
N TYR A 570 -26.67 -14.21 34.07
CA TYR A 570 -27.72 -13.52 33.35
C TYR A 570 -28.35 -14.39 32.26
N MET A 571 -27.54 -15.16 31.53
CA MET A 571 -28.03 -16.01 30.43
C MET A 571 -28.83 -17.22 30.93
N LEU A 572 -28.46 -17.76 32.09
CA LEU A 572 -28.94 -19.04 32.61
C LEU A 572 -29.66 -18.92 33.96
N GLY A 573 -29.73 -17.71 34.52
CA GLY A 573 -30.39 -17.43 35.79
C GLY A 573 -31.89 -17.28 35.60
N ASN A 574 -32.65 -17.94 36.47
CA ASN A 574 -34.08 -17.69 36.63
C ASN A 574 -34.27 -16.29 37.23
N TYR A 575 -34.40 -15.26 36.40
CA TYR A 575 -34.99 -14.01 36.90
C TYR A 575 -36.46 -14.26 37.18
N PRO A 576 -36.96 -13.98 38.40
CA PRO A 576 -38.39 -14.00 38.64
C PRO A 576 -39.05 -13.02 37.67
N LYS A 577 -40.04 -13.53 36.93
CA LYS A 577 -40.86 -12.76 35.98
C LYS A 577 -41.53 -11.55 36.63
#